data_AF-A0A2E6MR78-F1
#
_entry.id   AF-A0A2E6MR78-F1
#
_cell.length_a   1.000
_cell.length_b   1.000
_cell.length_c   1.000
_cell.angle_alpha   90.00
_cell.angle_beta   90.00
_cell.angle_gamma   90.00
#
_symmetry.space_group_name_H-M   'P 1'
#
loop_
_entity.id
_entity.type
_entity.pdbx_description
1 polymer ?
#
loop_
_entity_poly.entity_id
_entity_poly.type
_entity_poly.pdbx_seq_one_letter_code
_entity_poly.pdbx_strand_id
1 'polypeptide(L)'
;MKIKEMLDDIKVKEIDDDMRDLGLDGPDSADDDNAGMDPEFKQTPMIIQVGKVIDSRGNPNPIKSVKSDDGKEHPITPDQASAIKMFLTANYDIQKKRQFTKDVQNSETLGALLKGKNPMEMKDIFIKMYAPKGREQSAYA
;
A
#
# COMPACT_ATOMS: atom_id res chain seq x y z
N MET A 1 34.29 51.48 10.58
CA MET A 1 33.97 50.29 9.76
C MET A 1 35.15 49.35 9.81
N LYS A 2 35.11 48.30 10.65
CA LYS A 2 36.17 47.26 10.71
C LYS A 2 35.81 46.00 11.53
N ILE A 3 34.54 45.86 11.96
CA ILE A 3 34.09 44.71 12.78
C ILE A 3 33.17 43.78 11.99
N LYS A 4 32.59 44.23 10.86
CA LYS A 4 31.78 43.38 9.98
C LYS A 4 32.60 42.45 9.08
N GLU A 5 33.84 42.81 8.74
CA GLU A 5 34.67 42.01 7.82
C GLU A 5 35.50 40.91 8.52
N MET A 6 35.57 40.89 9.86
CA MET A 6 36.31 39.84 10.59
C MET A 6 35.45 38.62 10.98
N LEU A 7 34.13 38.69 10.80
CA LEU A 7 33.22 37.60 11.15
C LEU A 7 32.90 36.65 9.97
N ASP A 8 33.13 37.10 8.73
CA ASP A 8 32.87 36.30 7.53
C ASP A 8 34.03 35.34 7.18
N ASP A 9 35.25 35.57 7.68
CA ASP A 9 36.42 34.76 7.34
C ASP A 9 36.65 33.53 8.23
N ILE A 10 35.95 33.40 9.38
CA ILE A 10 36.19 32.31 10.35
C ILE A 10 35.22 31.13 10.19
N LYS A 11 34.19 31.19 9.32
CA LYS A 11 33.12 30.17 9.32
C LYS A 11 32.83 29.41 8.04
N VAL A 12 33.65 29.51 7.00
CA VAL A 12 33.27 28.91 5.70
C VAL A 12 34.33 27.99 5.07
N LYS A 13 35.59 27.95 5.55
CA LYS A 13 36.63 27.15 4.87
C LYS A 13 37.04 25.83 5.50
N GLU A 14 36.76 25.58 6.77
CA GLU A 14 37.17 24.32 7.43
C GLU A 14 36.04 23.29 7.60
N ILE A 15 34.77 23.68 7.43
CA ILE A 15 33.65 22.73 7.56
C ILE A 15 33.42 21.94 6.26
N ASP A 16 33.92 22.46 5.13
CA ASP A 16 33.62 21.97 3.79
C ASP A 16 34.47 20.78 3.32
N ASP A 17 35.65 20.56 3.90
CA ASP A 17 36.51 19.41 3.58
C ASP A 17 36.18 18.20 4.46
N ASP A 18 35.87 18.40 5.74
CA ASP A 18 35.54 17.31 6.68
C ASP A 18 34.16 16.68 6.43
N MET A 19 33.23 17.44 5.82
CA MET A 19 31.89 16.93 5.44
C MET A 19 31.91 16.10 4.15
N ARG A 20 32.84 16.36 3.23
CA ARG A 20 32.98 15.60 1.98
C ARG A 20 33.63 14.22 2.19
N ASP A 21 34.52 14.10 3.17
CA ASP A 21 35.14 12.81 3.54
C ASP A 21 34.18 11.89 4.32
N LEU A 22 33.09 12.44 4.86
CA LEU A 22 32.02 11.69 5.53
C LEU A 22 30.91 11.19 4.59
N GLY A 23 30.98 11.47 3.28
CA GLY A 23 30.00 10.99 2.31
C GLY A 23 28.60 11.61 2.42
N LEU A 24 28.49 12.79 3.05
CA LEU A 24 27.24 13.52 3.32
C LEU A 24 26.77 14.41 2.14
N ASP A 25 27.33 14.26 0.94
CA ASP A 25 26.98 15.05 -0.25
C ASP A 25 26.31 14.20 -1.35
N GLY A 26 25.22 13.55 -0.96
CA GLY A 26 24.29 12.83 -1.83
C GLY A 26 22.91 12.78 -1.16
N PRO A 27 21.82 12.50 -1.90
CA PRO A 27 20.51 12.31 -1.28
C PRO A 27 20.67 11.28 -0.15
N ASP A 28 20.45 11.73 1.09
CA ASP A 28 20.63 10.91 2.26
C ASP A 28 19.67 9.72 2.12
N SER A 29 20.13 8.49 2.35
CA SER A 29 19.23 7.32 2.31
C SER A 29 18.15 7.38 3.40
N ALA A 30 18.23 8.38 4.29
CA ALA A 30 17.22 8.74 5.27
C ALA A 30 16.09 9.62 4.72
N ASP A 31 16.28 10.30 3.56
CA ASP A 31 15.26 11.08 2.86
C ASP A 31 14.54 10.28 1.76
N ASP A 32 14.99 9.05 1.50
CA ASP A 32 14.31 8.10 0.65
C ASP A 32 13.58 7.08 1.54
N ASP A 33 12.26 7.31 1.71
CA ASP A 33 11.33 6.40 2.40
C ASP A 33 11.41 4.94 1.88
N ASN A 34 12.05 4.73 0.73
CA ASN A 34 12.15 3.45 0.03
C ASN A 34 13.61 3.04 -0.30
N ALA A 35 14.63 3.65 0.32
CA ALA A 35 16.03 3.27 0.11
C ALA A 35 16.29 1.82 0.56
N GLY A 36 16.40 0.92 -0.41
CA GLY A 36 16.81 -0.47 -0.20
C GLY A 36 15.69 -1.47 0.13
N MET A 37 14.42 -1.06 0.07
CA MET A 37 13.32 -2.01 -0.01
C MET A 37 12.86 -2.09 -1.46
N ASP A 38 13.04 -3.25 -2.09
CA ASP A 38 12.25 -3.60 -3.26
C ASP A 38 10.79 -3.27 -2.94
N PRO A 39 10.07 -2.52 -3.79
CA PRO A 39 8.69 -2.18 -3.51
C PRO A 39 7.93 -3.48 -3.24
N GLU A 40 7.28 -3.58 -2.07
CA GLU A 40 6.62 -4.82 -1.62
C GLU A 40 5.57 -5.30 -2.65
N PHE A 41 5.15 -4.41 -3.56
CA PHE A 41 4.24 -4.65 -4.68
C PHE A 41 4.78 -4.07 -5.99
N LYS A 42 4.56 -4.78 -7.11
CA LYS A 42 5.01 -4.36 -8.45
C LYS A 42 4.15 -3.26 -9.05
N GLN A 43 2.90 -3.14 -8.64
CA GLN A 43 1.95 -2.11 -9.04
C GLN A 43 1.54 -1.27 -7.83
N THR A 44 0.78 -0.21 -8.08
CA THR A 44 0.22 0.63 -7.00
C THR A 44 -0.54 -0.23 -5.99
N PRO A 45 -0.36 -0.03 -4.67
CA PRO A 45 -1.06 -0.81 -3.67
C PRO A 45 -2.58 -0.89 -3.90
N MET A 46 -3.17 -2.08 -3.78
CA MET A 46 -4.61 -2.28 -4.06
C MET A 46 -5.49 -1.33 -3.27
N ILE A 47 -5.13 -1.02 -2.01
CA ILE A 47 -5.85 -0.05 -1.16
C ILE A 47 -5.97 1.35 -1.80
N ILE A 48 -4.93 1.80 -2.49
CA ILE A 48 -4.89 3.09 -3.19
C ILE A 48 -5.73 2.98 -4.47
N GLN A 49 -5.59 1.88 -5.22
CA GLN A 49 -6.34 1.69 -6.46
C GLN A 49 -7.85 1.67 -6.22
N VAL A 50 -8.33 0.89 -5.24
CA VAL A 50 -9.76 0.86 -4.87
C VAL A 50 -10.22 2.19 -4.28
N GLY A 51 -9.34 2.92 -3.58
CA GLY A 51 -9.61 4.29 -3.12
C GLY A 51 -9.91 5.22 -4.29
N LYS A 52 -9.04 5.24 -5.29
CA LYS A 52 -9.20 6.04 -6.52
C LYS A 52 -10.49 5.68 -7.27
N VAL A 53 -10.86 4.40 -7.35
CA VAL A 53 -12.14 3.97 -7.94
C VAL A 53 -13.33 4.60 -7.20
N ILE A 54 -13.34 4.56 -5.87
CA ILE A 54 -14.40 5.14 -5.05
C ILE A 54 -14.45 6.66 -5.21
N ASP A 55 -13.30 7.33 -5.16
CA ASP A 55 -13.21 8.78 -5.25
C ASP A 55 -13.59 9.28 -6.66
N SER A 56 -13.39 8.46 -7.69
CA SER A 56 -13.72 8.80 -9.08
C SER A 56 -15.21 8.69 -9.45
N ARG A 57 -16.08 8.21 -8.54
CA ARG A 57 -17.52 8.01 -8.81
C ARG A 57 -18.24 9.27 -9.30
N GLY A 58 -17.80 10.45 -8.85
CA GLY A 58 -18.37 11.75 -9.23
C GLY A 58 -17.69 12.41 -10.44
N ASN A 59 -16.63 11.80 -10.99
CA ASN A 59 -15.89 12.38 -12.11
C ASN A 59 -16.57 12.06 -13.44
N PRO A 60 -16.45 12.93 -14.47
CA PRO A 60 -16.98 12.65 -15.81
C PRO A 60 -16.35 11.40 -16.45
N ASN A 61 -15.12 11.06 -16.06
CA ASN A 61 -14.41 9.84 -16.47
C ASN A 61 -14.05 9.00 -15.22
N PRO A 62 -14.97 8.16 -14.72
CA PRO A 62 -14.71 7.34 -13.54
C PRO A 62 -13.73 6.20 -13.85
N ILE A 63 -12.90 5.85 -12.88
CA ILE A 63 -12.00 4.70 -12.95
C ILE A 63 -12.84 3.45 -12.69
N LYS A 64 -12.76 2.47 -13.61
CA LYS A 64 -13.59 1.25 -13.58
C LYS A 64 -12.78 -0.05 -13.51
N SER A 65 -11.47 0.05 -13.44
CA SER A 65 -10.57 -1.10 -13.39
C SER A 65 -9.44 -0.85 -12.40
N VAL A 66 -8.91 -1.94 -11.88
CA VAL A 66 -7.70 -1.99 -11.07
C VAL A 66 -6.73 -3.00 -11.69
N LYS A 67 -5.44 -2.83 -11.45
CA LYS A 67 -4.38 -3.66 -12.03
C LYS A 67 -3.68 -4.46 -10.94
N SER A 68 -3.61 -5.78 -11.13
CA SER A 68 -2.87 -6.68 -10.24
C SER A 68 -1.37 -6.64 -10.51
N ASP A 69 -0.56 -7.15 -9.58
CA ASP A 69 0.89 -7.28 -9.73
C ASP A 69 1.31 -8.21 -10.88
N ASP A 70 0.42 -9.14 -11.27
CA ASP A 70 0.56 -9.98 -12.46
C ASP A 70 0.36 -9.20 -13.78
N GLY A 71 0.07 -7.90 -13.70
CA GLY A 71 -0.19 -7.04 -14.84
C GLY A 71 -1.60 -7.14 -15.43
N LYS A 72 -2.51 -7.91 -14.80
CA LYS A 72 -3.88 -8.09 -15.30
C LYS A 72 -4.78 -6.96 -14.81
N GLU A 73 -5.62 -6.47 -15.72
CA GLU A 73 -6.68 -5.53 -15.37
C GLU A 73 -7.94 -6.27 -14.96
N HIS A 74 -8.54 -5.81 -13.86
CA HIS A 74 -9.76 -6.36 -13.30
C HIS A 74 -10.83 -5.27 -13.29
N PRO A 75 -11.93 -5.43 -14.06
CA PRO A 75 -13.05 -4.52 -13.97
C PRO A 75 -13.67 -4.61 -12.57
N ILE A 76 -13.95 -3.47 -11.97
CA ILE A 76 -14.48 -3.39 -10.61
C ILE A 76 -15.56 -2.33 -10.55
N THR A 77 -16.65 -2.66 -9.86
CA THR A 77 -17.68 -1.68 -9.54
C THR A 77 -17.28 -0.86 -8.32
N PRO A 78 -17.79 0.35 -8.16
CA PRO A 78 -17.44 1.15 -7.00
C PRO A 78 -17.83 0.45 -5.68
N ASP A 79 -18.95 -0.27 -5.63
CA ASP A 79 -19.38 -0.99 -4.43
C ASP A 79 -18.46 -2.16 -4.07
N GLN A 80 -17.96 -2.88 -5.08
CA GLN A 80 -16.92 -3.90 -4.88
C GLN A 80 -15.62 -3.26 -4.37
N ALA A 81 -15.24 -2.10 -4.90
CA ALA A 81 -14.07 -1.35 -4.43
C ALA A 81 -14.21 -0.94 -2.95
N SER A 82 -15.41 -0.51 -2.54
CA SER A 82 -15.72 -0.22 -1.13
C SER A 82 -15.61 -1.45 -0.24
N ALA A 83 -16.07 -2.61 -0.70
CA ALA A 83 -15.96 -3.86 0.06
C ALA A 83 -14.49 -4.26 0.26
N ILE A 84 -13.68 -4.23 -0.80
CA ILE A 84 -12.24 -4.53 -0.72
C ILE A 84 -11.53 -3.54 0.21
N LYS A 85 -11.83 -2.25 0.10
CA LYS A 85 -11.28 -1.22 1.01
C LYS A 85 -11.64 -1.53 2.46
N MET A 86 -12.89 -1.94 2.72
CA MET A 86 -13.32 -2.34 4.06
C MET A 86 -12.56 -3.57 4.58
N PHE A 87 -12.32 -4.60 3.75
CA PHE A 87 -11.53 -5.76 4.16
C PHE A 87 -10.06 -5.43 4.42
N LEU A 88 -9.51 -4.42 3.75
CA LEU A 88 -8.13 -3.94 3.96
C LEU A 88 -8.00 -3.03 5.19
N THR A 89 -9.08 -2.36 5.62
CA THR A 89 -9.03 -1.42 6.76
C THR A 89 -9.65 -1.98 8.03
N ALA A 90 -10.53 -2.99 7.93
CA ALA A 90 -11.21 -3.59 9.07
C ALA A 90 -10.24 -4.07 10.16
N ASN A 91 -10.76 -4.09 11.39
CA ASN A 91 -10.06 -4.56 12.57
C ASN A 91 -10.31 -6.06 12.78
N TYR A 92 -9.34 -6.88 12.40
CA TYR A 92 -9.31 -8.33 12.61
C TYR A 92 -7.85 -8.78 12.76
N ASP A 93 -7.63 -10.09 12.92
CA ASP A 93 -6.32 -10.69 13.10
C ASP A 93 -5.24 -10.11 12.15
N ILE A 94 -4.15 -9.60 12.74
CA ILE A 94 -3.09 -8.87 12.02
C ILE A 94 -2.37 -9.79 11.01
N GLN A 95 -2.17 -11.07 11.32
CA GLN A 95 -1.51 -12.00 10.42
C GLN A 95 -2.37 -12.25 9.18
N LYS A 96 -3.66 -12.49 9.38
CA LYS A 96 -4.62 -12.63 8.27
C LYS A 96 -4.74 -11.37 7.44
N LYS A 97 -4.68 -10.20 8.09
CA LYS A 97 -4.72 -8.92 7.39
C LYS A 97 -3.51 -8.72 6.50
N ARG A 98 -2.31 -9.00 7.02
CA ARG A 98 -1.07 -8.96 6.23
C ARG A 98 -1.11 -9.94 5.05
N GLN A 99 -1.57 -11.17 5.30
CA GLN A 99 -1.73 -12.18 4.27
C GLN A 99 -2.69 -11.70 3.17
N PHE A 100 -3.87 -11.21 3.56
CA PHE A 100 -4.85 -10.69 2.61
C PHE A 100 -4.32 -9.50 1.80
N THR A 101 -3.63 -8.55 2.43
CA THR A 101 -3.03 -7.40 1.74
C THR A 101 -2.04 -7.83 0.65
N LYS A 102 -1.29 -8.92 0.89
CA LYS A 102 -0.38 -9.50 -0.13
C LYS A 102 -1.15 -10.24 -1.21
N ASP A 103 -2.11 -11.07 -0.80
CA ASP A 103 -2.83 -11.95 -1.71
C ASP A 103 -3.74 -11.18 -2.66
N VAL A 104 -4.41 -10.12 -2.21
CA VAL A 104 -5.33 -9.31 -3.02
C VAL A 104 -4.61 -8.55 -4.15
N GLN A 105 -3.28 -8.45 -4.08
CA GLN A 105 -2.48 -7.83 -5.13
C GLN A 105 -2.32 -8.74 -6.33
N ASN A 106 -2.50 -10.05 -6.14
CA ASN A 106 -2.48 -11.03 -7.21
C ASN A 106 -3.86 -11.19 -7.85
N SER A 107 -3.86 -11.52 -9.14
CA SER A 107 -5.08 -11.68 -9.94
C SER A 107 -5.99 -12.81 -9.47
N GLU A 108 -5.43 -13.83 -8.82
CA GLU A 108 -6.19 -14.99 -8.32
C GLU A 108 -7.15 -14.59 -7.19
N THR A 109 -6.63 -14.01 -6.11
CA THR A 109 -7.42 -13.60 -4.95
C THR A 109 -8.36 -12.45 -5.30
N LEU A 110 -7.87 -11.46 -6.05
CA LEU A 110 -8.68 -10.34 -6.51
C LEU A 110 -9.83 -10.84 -7.40
N GLY A 111 -9.51 -11.69 -8.38
CA GLY A 111 -10.51 -12.30 -9.26
C GLY A 111 -11.51 -13.16 -8.50
N ALA A 112 -11.07 -13.91 -7.48
CA ALA A 112 -11.96 -14.70 -6.63
C ALA A 112 -12.96 -13.81 -5.87
N LEU A 113 -12.51 -12.71 -5.27
CA LEU A 113 -13.38 -11.76 -4.58
C LEU A 113 -14.36 -11.09 -5.55
N LEU A 114 -13.89 -10.68 -6.73
CA LEU A 114 -14.72 -9.99 -7.72
C LEU A 114 -15.79 -10.88 -8.37
N LYS A 115 -15.76 -12.20 -8.16
CA LYS A 115 -16.90 -13.08 -8.50
C LYS A 115 -18.14 -12.76 -7.67
N GLY A 116 -17.97 -12.20 -6.46
CA GLY A 116 -19.07 -11.70 -5.66
C GLY A 116 -19.66 -10.44 -6.31
N LYS A 117 -20.93 -10.50 -6.68
CA LYS A 117 -21.61 -9.39 -7.38
C LYS A 117 -21.91 -8.20 -6.48
N ASN A 118 -21.98 -8.44 -5.17
CA ASN A 118 -22.30 -7.44 -4.16
C ASN A 118 -21.37 -7.59 -2.94
N PRO A 119 -21.29 -6.57 -2.06
CA PRO A 119 -20.42 -6.61 -0.88
C PRO A 119 -20.65 -7.81 0.06
N MET A 120 -21.88 -8.33 0.13
CA MET A 120 -22.22 -9.48 0.98
C MET A 120 -21.60 -10.77 0.43
N GLU A 121 -21.77 -11.04 -0.86
CA GLU A 121 -21.14 -12.19 -1.52
C GLU A 121 -19.61 -12.12 -1.46
N MET A 122 -19.02 -10.92 -1.62
CA MET A 122 -17.58 -10.74 -1.46
C MET A 122 -17.11 -11.03 -0.04
N LYS A 123 -17.91 -10.63 0.97
CA LYS A 123 -17.63 -10.94 2.37
C LYS A 123 -17.69 -12.44 2.62
N ASP A 124 -18.67 -13.15 2.06
CA ASP A 124 -18.77 -14.61 2.20
C ASP A 124 -17.58 -15.33 1.55
N ILE A 125 -17.12 -14.86 0.38
CA ILE A 125 -15.92 -15.37 -0.29
C ILE A 125 -14.67 -15.08 0.56
N PHE A 126 -14.54 -13.86 1.09
CA PHE A 126 -13.45 -13.47 1.98
C PHE A 126 -13.40 -14.36 3.23
N ILE A 127 -14.53 -14.54 3.90
CA ILE A 127 -14.65 -15.44 5.06
C ILE A 127 -14.30 -16.86 4.63
N LYS A 128 -14.75 -17.38 3.50
CA LYS A 128 -14.40 -18.73 3.07
C LYS A 128 -12.88 -18.92 2.85
N MET A 129 -12.18 -17.88 2.39
CA MET A 129 -10.73 -17.92 2.15
C MET A 129 -9.89 -17.74 3.44
N TYR A 130 -10.33 -16.87 4.35
CA TYR A 130 -9.52 -16.44 5.51
C TYR A 130 -10.13 -16.75 6.88
N ALA A 131 -11.36 -17.25 6.95
CA ALA A 131 -11.90 -17.81 8.18
C ALA A 131 -11.01 -18.96 8.64
N PRO A 132 -10.86 -19.15 9.96
CA PRO A 132 -10.30 -20.41 10.43
C PRO A 132 -11.17 -21.53 9.84
N LYS A 133 -10.56 -22.50 9.13
CA LYS A 133 -11.19 -23.83 8.95
C LYS A 133 -11.69 -24.19 10.33
N GLY A 134 -13.00 -24.38 10.48
CA GLY A 134 -13.64 -24.40 11.79
C GLY A 134 -12.88 -25.29 12.76
N ARG A 135 -12.88 -24.91 14.05
CA ARG A 135 -12.96 -25.95 15.07
C ARG A 135 -14.03 -26.92 14.55
N GLU A 136 -13.64 -28.14 14.27
CA GLU A 136 -14.60 -29.23 14.11
C GLU A 136 -15.62 -29.05 15.24
N GLN A 137 -16.91 -28.98 14.92
CA GLN A 137 -17.92 -29.14 15.95
C GLN A 137 -17.53 -30.43 16.67
N SER A 138 -17.09 -30.30 17.91
CA SER A 138 -16.69 -31.42 18.75
C SER A 138 -17.79 -32.46 18.64
N ALA A 139 -17.46 -33.62 18.07
CA ALA A 139 -18.33 -34.78 17.99
C ALA A 139 -18.48 -35.48 19.35
N TYR A 140 -18.57 -34.70 20.43
CA TYR A 140 -19.01 -35.18 21.72
C TYR A 140 -20.48 -34.83 21.85
N ALA A 141 -21.25 -35.90 21.68
CA ALA A 141 -22.66 -36.08 21.95
C ALA A 141 -23.07 -35.67 23.37
#